data_AF-A0A355S0L6-F1
#
_entry.id   AF-A0A355S0L6-F1
#
_cell.length_a   1.000
_cell.length_b   1.000
_cell.length_c   1.000
_cell.angle_alpha   90.00
_cell.angle_beta   90.00
_cell.angle_gamma   90.00
#
_symmetry.space_group_name_H-M   'P 1'
#
loop_
_entity.id
_entity.type
_entity.pdbx_description
1 polymer ?
#
loop_
_entity_poly.entity_id
_entity_poly.type
_entity_poly.pdbx_seq_one_letter_code
_entity_poly.pdbx_strand_id
1 'polypeptide(L)'
;GFGDRRKEMLQDIAILTGGTVVSGDLGYELKDTTIEMLGKAEKVKVNKENTIIQNGSGDKSAIKDRISQIRKQIEETTSDFDKEKLQERLAKLAGGVAVINVGAATETELKEKKLRIEDALSATKAAVQEGIVPGGGISYINIIPAIAAIKAEGDVKTGIEIVRKALEEPLRQIAENAGLEGSVIIEK
;
A
#
# COMPACT_ATOMS: atom_id res chain seq x y z
N GLY A 1 -2.39 15.58 -3.05
CA GLY A 1 -1.52 16.54 -3.76
C GLY A 1 -1.75 17.97 -3.30
N PHE A 2 -0.88 18.89 -3.72
CA PHE A 2 -0.96 20.34 -3.48
C PHE A 2 -0.88 21.12 -4.81
N GLY A 3 -1.41 22.34 -4.86
CA GLY A 3 -1.37 23.19 -6.05
C GLY A 3 -2.04 22.55 -7.27
N ASP A 4 -1.45 22.73 -8.45
CA ASP A 4 -1.99 22.23 -9.73
C ASP A 4 -2.13 20.72 -9.76
N ARG A 5 -1.24 20.00 -9.08
CA ARG A 5 -1.36 18.53 -8.93
C ARG A 5 -2.65 18.11 -8.23
N ARG A 6 -3.15 18.92 -7.30
CA ARG A 6 -4.46 18.66 -6.67
C ARG A 6 -5.59 18.80 -7.68
N LYS A 7 -5.55 19.82 -8.55
CA LYS A 7 -6.56 20.04 -9.59
C LYS A 7 -6.59 18.88 -10.57
N GLU A 8 -5.42 18.42 -11.02
CA GLU A 8 -5.34 17.29 -11.94
C GLU A 8 -5.85 15.98 -11.30
N MET A 9 -5.52 15.72 -10.03
CA MET A 9 -6.05 14.55 -9.32
C MET A 9 -7.57 14.63 -9.13
N LEU A 10 -8.13 15.82 -8.87
CA LEU A 10 -9.58 16.00 -8.79
C LEU A 10 -10.23 15.77 -10.15
N GLN A 11 -9.60 16.20 -11.23
CA GLN A 11 -10.07 15.93 -12.59
C GLN A 11 -10.07 14.43 -12.88
N ASP A 12 -9.04 13.70 -12.46
CA ASP A 12 -8.98 12.25 -12.61
C ASP A 12 -10.14 11.55 -11.89
N ILE A 13 -10.45 11.98 -10.65
CA ILE A 13 -11.58 11.46 -9.87
C ILE A 13 -12.92 11.82 -10.52
N ALA A 14 -13.05 13.03 -11.05
CA ALA A 14 -14.24 13.49 -11.74
C ALA A 14 -14.51 12.62 -12.99
N ILE A 15 -13.49 12.39 -13.83
CA ILE A 15 -13.58 11.50 -14.99
C ILE A 15 -13.94 10.07 -14.58
N LEU A 16 -13.34 9.55 -13.50
CA LEU A 16 -13.63 8.20 -12.99
C LEU A 16 -15.08 8.05 -12.52
N THR A 17 -15.64 9.09 -11.91
CA THR A 17 -16.99 9.08 -11.33
C THR A 17 -18.08 9.62 -12.27
N GLY A 18 -17.69 10.17 -13.42
CA GLY A 18 -18.60 10.82 -14.37
C GLY A 18 -19.08 12.20 -13.92
N GLY A 19 -18.38 12.84 -12.98
CA GLY A 19 -18.68 14.19 -12.50
C GLY A 19 -17.81 15.26 -13.16
N THR A 20 -18.09 16.50 -12.78
CA THR A 20 -17.32 17.70 -13.20
C THR A 20 -16.72 18.36 -11.97
N VAL A 21 -15.44 18.75 -12.05
CA VAL A 21 -14.79 19.49 -10.95
C VAL A 21 -15.34 20.92 -10.89
N VAL A 22 -16.08 21.23 -9.83
CA VAL A 22 -16.56 22.59 -9.57
C VAL A 22 -15.41 23.42 -9.00
N SER A 23 -14.89 24.35 -9.80
CA SER A 23 -13.81 25.26 -9.42
C SER A 23 -14.04 26.64 -10.05
N GLY A 24 -13.75 27.70 -9.29
CA GLY A 24 -13.85 29.08 -9.80
C GLY A 24 -12.91 29.35 -10.98
N ASP A 25 -11.78 28.64 -11.06
CA ASP A 25 -10.85 28.71 -12.22
C ASP A 25 -11.48 28.24 -13.53
N LEU A 26 -12.49 27.36 -13.44
CA LEU A 26 -13.23 26.82 -14.58
C LEU A 26 -14.53 27.60 -14.84
N GLY A 27 -14.75 28.71 -14.13
CA GLY A 27 -15.96 29.53 -14.23
C GLY A 27 -17.20 28.89 -13.60
N TYR A 28 -17.04 27.83 -12.82
CA TYR A 28 -18.15 27.20 -12.10
C TYR A 28 -18.28 27.78 -10.69
N GLU A 29 -19.48 28.19 -10.33
CA GLU A 29 -19.82 28.57 -8.96
C GLU A 29 -20.63 27.47 -8.28
N LEU A 30 -20.40 27.29 -6.97
CA LEU A 30 -21.09 26.27 -6.17
C LEU A 30 -22.62 26.48 -6.13
N LYS A 31 -23.07 27.72 -6.33
CA LYS A 31 -24.49 28.09 -6.34
C LYS A 31 -25.24 27.60 -7.59
N ASP A 32 -24.51 27.44 -8.70
CA ASP A 32 -25.07 27.07 -10.01
C ASP A 32 -24.87 25.57 -10.32
N THR A 33 -24.46 24.79 -9.33
CA THR A 33 -24.11 23.37 -9.51
C THR A 33 -25.37 22.51 -9.64
N THR A 34 -25.42 21.66 -10.67
CA THR A 34 -26.54 20.73 -10.89
C THR A 34 -26.19 19.31 -10.47
N ILE A 35 -27.21 18.45 -10.29
CA ILE A 35 -27.02 17.02 -9.97
C ILE A 35 -26.23 16.30 -11.08
N GLU A 36 -26.33 16.76 -12.33
CA GLU A 36 -25.60 16.21 -13.48
C GLU A 36 -24.09 16.45 -13.39
N MET A 37 -23.65 17.46 -12.64
CA MET A 37 -22.23 17.72 -12.39
C MET A 37 -21.66 16.82 -11.30
N LEU A 38 -22.49 16.14 -10.51
CA LEU A 38 -22.04 15.29 -9.42
C LEU A 38 -21.65 13.90 -9.94
N GLY A 39 -20.48 13.43 -9.52
CA GLY A 39 -20.03 12.07 -9.81
C GLY A 39 -20.80 11.01 -9.02
N LYS A 40 -20.87 9.79 -9.56
CA LYS A 40 -21.49 8.63 -8.91
C LYS A 40 -20.49 7.47 -8.78
N ALA A 41 -20.61 6.72 -7.70
CA ALA A 41 -19.85 5.51 -7.43
C ALA A 41 -20.72 4.51 -6.66
N GLU A 42 -20.47 3.22 -6.85
CA GLU A 42 -21.23 2.16 -6.17
C GLU A 42 -20.96 2.14 -4.66
N LYS A 43 -19.69 2.28 -4.27
CA LYS A 43 -19.28 2.24 -2.87
C LYS A 43 -18.07 3.13 -2.63
N VAL A 44 -18.11 3.88 -1.54
CA VAL A 44 -16.98 4.69 -1.06
C VAL A 44 -16.64 4.26 0.35
N LYS A 45 -15.38 3.87 0.58
CA LYS A 45 -14.85 3.50 1.90
C LYS A 45 -13.78 4.50 2.31
N VAL A 46 -13.97 5.11 3.47
CA VAL A 46 -13.02 6.10 4.04
C VAL A 46 -12.46 5.53 5.33
N ASN A 47 -11.13 5.44 5.40
CA ASN A 47 -10.37 5.09 6.59
C ASN A 47 -9.52 6.31 7.02
N LYS A 48 -8.83 6.22 8.16
CA LYS A 48 -7.97 7.30 8.70
C LYS A 48 -6.97 7.86 7.68
N GLU A 49 -6.41 6.99 6.84
CA GLU A 49 -5.32 7.34 5.92
C GLU A 49 -5.71 7.27 4.44
N ASN A 50 -6.80 6.56 4.10
CA ASN A 50 -7.11 6.19 2.72
C ASN A 50 -8.60 6.35 2.39
N THR A 51 -8.88 6.81 1.17
CA THR A 51 -10.23 6.84 0.57
C THR A 51 -10.25 5.97 -0.68
N ILE A 52 -11.16 5.00 -0.71
CA ILE A 52 -11.32 4.04 -1.81
C ILE A 52 -12.68 4.27 -2.46
N ILE A 53 -12.67 4.58 -3.75
CA ILE A 53 -13.86 4.74 -4.58
C ILE A 53 -13.96 3.50 -5.47
N GLN A 54 -15.03 2.73 -5.30
CA GLN A 54 -15.27 1.49 -6.04
C GLN A 54 -16.35 1.73 -7.10
N ASN A 55 -16.10 1.23 -8.32
CA ASN A 55 -17.04 1.23 -9.45
C ASN A 55 -17.66 2.62 -9.69
N GLY A 56 -16.81 3.57 -10.11
CA GLY A 56 -17.26 4.88 -10.58
C GLY A 56 -18.10 4.77 -11.85
N SER A 57 -19.08 5.67 -12.00
CA SER A 57 -19.99 5.71 -13.16
C SER A 57 -19.45 6.54 -14.35
N GLY A 58 -18.13 6.72 -14.43
CA GLY A 58 -17.49 7.44 -15.53
C GLY A 58 -17.57 6.68 -16.86
N ASP A 59 -17.55 7.43 -17.97
CA ASP A 59 -17.50 6.84 -19.30
C ASP A 59 -16.14 6.13 -19.52
N LYS A 60 -16.20 4.88 -19.97
CA LYS A 60 -15.03 4.06 -20.27
C LYS A 60 -14.17 4.69 -21.37
N SER A 61 -14.77 5.43 -22.31
CA SER A 61 -14.00 6.11 -23.36
C SER A 61 -13.17 7.25 -22.77
N ALA A 62 -13.80 8.14 -21.99
CA ALA A 62 -13.15 9.25 -21.30
C ALA A 62 -12.04 8.79 -20.35
N ILE A 63 -12.23 7.67 -19.63
CA ILE A 63 -11.20 7.09 -18.76
C ILE A 63 -9.99 6.60 -19.59
N LYS A 64 -10.24 5.92 -20.72
CA LYS A 64 -9.16 5.46 -21.61
C LYS A 64 -8.38 6.62 -22.22
N ASP A 65 -9.08 7.67 -22.63
CA ASP A 65 -8.46 8.88 -23.17
C ASP A 65 -7.60 9.56 -22.10
N ARG A 66 -8.09 9.64 -20.87
CA ARG A 66 -7.32 10.18 -19.75
C ARG A 66 -6.07 9.37 -19.44
N ILE A 67 -6.17 8.04 -19.44
CA ILE A 67 -5.02 7.13 -19.30
C ILE A 67 -4.00 7.37 -20.41
N SER A 68 -4.45 7.54 -21.66
CA SER A 68 -3.59 7.82 -22.81
C SER A 68 -2.88 9.17 -22.69
N GLN A 69 -3.58 10.21 -22.25
CA GLN A 69 -3.00 11.53 -21.97
C GLN A 69 -1.87 11.45 -20.94
N ILE A 70 -2.10 10.77 -19.82
CA ILE A 70 -1.09 10.64 -18.75
C ILE A 70 0.11 9.82 -19.24
N ARG A 71 -0.10 8.78 -20.06
CA ARG A 71 1.01 8.01 -20.66
C ARG A 71 1.91 8.89 -21.54
N LYS A 72 1.33 9.73 -22.39
CA LYS A 72 2.09 10.69 -23.21
C LYS A 72 2.85 11.69 -22.35
N GLN A 73 2.21 12.23 -21.31
CA GLN A 73 2.87 13.15 -20.37
C GLN A 73 4.08 12.52 -19.68
N ILE A 74 4.05 11.21 -19.37
CA ILE A 74 5.18 10.47 -18.80
C ILE A 74 6.35 10.38 -19.80
N GLU A 75 6.06 10.15 -21.07
CA GLU A 75 7.07 10.04 -22.14
C GLU A 75 7.74 11.38 -22.45
N GLU A 76 6.98 12.48 -22.41
CA GLU A 76 7.47 13.84 -22.70
C GLU A 76 8.24 14.46 -21.53
N THR A 77 7.96 14.04 -20.29
CA THR A 77 8.60 14.59 -19.10
C THR A 77 10.04 14.12 -18.96
N THR A 78 10.95 15.04 -18.62
CA THR A 78 12.37 14.74 -18.35
C THR A 78 12.71 14.66 -16.86
N SER A 79 11.80 15.13 -15.99
CA SER A 79 11.91 15.12 -14.54
C SER A 79 11.50 13.76 -13.95
N ASP A 80 12.42 13.06 -13.30
CA ASP A 80 12.13 11.76 -12.68
C ASP A 80 11.07 11.86 -11.57
N PHE A 81 11.06 12.98 -10.84
CA PHE A 81 10.04 13.28 -9.85
C PHE A 81 8.64 13.37 -10.47
N ASP A 82 8.50 14.04 -11.61
CA ASP A 82 7.20 14.15 -12.28
C ASP A 82 6.78 12.83 -12.93
N LYS A 83 7.73 12.03 -13.45
CA LYS A 83 7.45 10.67 -13.93
C LYS A 83 6.85 9.82 -12.83
N GLU A 84 7.45 9.81 -11.65
CA GLU A 84 6.97 9.02 -10.50
C GLU A 84 5.53 9.42 -10.14
N LYS A 85 5.24 10.74 -10.07
CA LYS A 85 3.90 11.21 -9.70
C LYS A 85 2.86 10.98 -10.80
N LEU A 86 3.23 11.05 -12.07
CA LEU A 86 2.34 10.68 -13.17
C LEU A 86 2.09 9.18 -13.20
N GLN A 87 3.09 8.35 -12.91
CA GLN A 87 2.94 6.90 -12.77
C GLN A 87 1.99 6.53 -11.62
N GLU A 88 2.09 7.18 -10.46
CA GLU A 88 1.14 6.98 -9.35
C GLU A 88 -0.31 7.26 -9.77
N ARG A 89 -0.54 8.34 -10.53
CA ARG A 89 -1.86 8.70 -11.03
C ARG A 89 -2.37 7.71 -12.07
N LEU A 90 -1.51 7.33 -13.02
CA LEU A 90 -1.80 6.32 -14.02
C LEU A 90 -2.20 4.99 -13.36
N ALA A 91 -1.45 4.57 -12.35
CA ALA A 91 -1.73 3.33 -11.61
C ALA A 91 -3.10 3.38 -10.93
N LYS A 92 -3.49 4.53 -10.35
CA LYS A 92 -4.81 4.70 -9.71
C LYS A 92 -5.96 4.64 -10.72
N LEU A 93 -5.79 5.17 -11.93
CA LEU A 93 -6.81 5.15 -12.97
C LEU A 93 -6.89 3.80 -13.71
N ALA A 94 -5.75 3.19 -14.03
CA ALA A 94 -5.69 1.95 -14.80
C ALA A 94 -5.90 0.69 -13.93
N GLY A 95 -5.43 0.71 -12.68
CA GLY A 95 -5.43 -0.46 -11.79
C GLY A 95 -6.82 -0.82 -11.25
N GLY A 96 -7.74 0.15 -11.18
CA GLY A 96 -9.09 -0.06 -10.67
C GLY A 96 -9.11 -0.57 -9.22
N VAL A 97 -10.25 -1.14 -8.81
CA VAL A 97 -10.43 -1.72 -7.48
C VAL A 97 -10.94 -3.15 -7.62
N ALA A 98 -10.14 -4.13 -7.23
CA ALA A 98 -10.55 -5.52 -7.14
C ALA A 98 -11.29 -5.78 -5.83
N VAL A 99 -12.44 -6.45 -5.90
CA VAL A 99 -13.22 -6.84 -4.71
C VAL A 99 -13.25 -8.35 -4.58
N ILE A 100 -12.85 -8.83 -3.40
CA ILE A 100 -12.87 -10.24 -3.04
C ILE A 100 -14.04 -10.45 -2.08
N ASN A 101 -15.02 -11.25 -2.50
CA ASN A 101 -16.16 -11.62 -1.67
C ASN A 101 -15.86 -12.95 -0.97
N VAL A 102 -15.97 -12.96 0.36
CA VAL A 102 -15.66 -14.14 1.20
C VAL A 102 -16.97 -14.65 1.80
N GLY A 103 -17.28 -15.91 1.56
CA GLY A 103 -18.46 -16.59 2.12
C GLY A 103 -18.14 -17.45 3.33
N ALA A 104 -19.08 -17.54 4.28
CA ALA A 104 -19.02 -18.43 5.43
C ALA A 104 -20.43 -18.85 5.87
N ALA A 105 -20.54 -19.96 6.61
CA ALA A 105 -21.82 -20.49 7.06
C ALA A 105 -22.33 -19.77 8.32
N THR A 106 -21.43 -19.29 9.17
CA THR A 106 -21.76 -18.54 10.40
C THR A 106 -21.10 -17.16 10.42
N GLU A 107 -21.64 -16.25 11.23
CA GLU A 107 -21.08 -14.89 11.37
C GLU A 107 -19.67 -14.90 11.95
N THR A 108 -19.40 -15.80 12.90
CA THR A 108 -18.07 -15.94 13.52
C THR A 108 -17.03 -16.40 12.50
N GLU A 109 -17.36 -17.39 11.68
CA GLU A 109 -16.49 -17.84 10.58
C GLU A 109 -16.28 -16.76 9.52
N LEU A 110 -17.31 -15.96 9.23
CA LEU A 110 -17.19 -14.86 8.27
C LEU A 110 -16.15 -13.85 8.74
N LYS A 111 -16.18 -13.48 10.03
CA LYS A 111 -15.21 -12.55 10.62
C LYS A 111 -13.81 -13.13 10.64
N GLU A 112 -13.66 -14.40 11.02
CA GLU A 112 -12.36 -15.09 11.04
C GLU A 112 -11.74 -15.18 9.65
N LYS A 113 -12.48 -15.70 8.65
CA LYS A 113 -11.99 -15.82 7.29
C LYS A 113 -11.67 -14.47 6.67
N LYS A 114 -12.48 -13.44 6.96
CA LYS A 114 -12.20 -12.08 6.51
C LYS A 114 -10.86 -11.59 7.05
N LEU A 115 -10.62 -11.72 8.36
CA LEU A 115 -9.35 -11.31 8.97
C LEU A 115 -8.16 -12.09 8.38
N ARG A 116 -8.31 -13.40 8.19
CA ARG A 116 -7.27 -14.24 7.59
C ARG A 116 -6.92 -13.83 6.15
N ILE A 117 -7.93 -13.45 5.36
CA ILE A 117 -7.73 -12.98 3.98
C ILE A 117 -7.14 -11.56 3.95
N GLU A 118 -7.56 -10.68 4.86
CA GLU A 118 -6.97 -9.35 5.00
C GLU A 118 -5.49 -9.43 5.37
N ASP A 119 -5.12 -10.34 6.27
CA ASP A 119 -3.74 -10.60 6.66
C ASP A 119 -2.92 -11.20 5.50
N ALA A 120 -3.44 -12.24 4.84
CA ALA A 120 -2.79 -12.84 3.67
C ALA A 120 -2.56 -11.84 2.53
N LEU A 121 -3.54 -10.96 2.26
CA LEU A 121 -3.40 -9.90 1.25
C LEU A 121 -2.31 -8.90 1.64
N SER A 122 -2.20 -8.56 2.92
CA SER A 122 -1.20 -7.62 3.42
C SER A 122 0.20 -8.25 3.36
N ALA A 123 0.35 -9.49 3.79
CA ALA A 123 1.59 -10.25 3.75
C ALA A 123 2.11 -10.47 2.32
N THR A 124 1.23 -10.84 1.38
CA THR A 124 1.61 -11.03 -0.03
C THR A 124 2.00 -9.70 -0.71
N LYS A 125 1.34 -8.59 -0.37
CA LYS A 125 1.74 -7.26 -0.87
C LYS A 125 3.13 -6.87 -0.38
N ALA A 126 3.40 -7.06 0.91
CA ALA A 126 4.73 -6.77 1.48
C ALA A 126 5.82 -7.65 0.83
N ALA A 127 5.54 -8.94 0.66
CA ALA A 127 6.44 -9.89 0.01
C ALA A 127 6.78 -9.51 -1.45
N VAL A 128 5.81 -8.97 -2.21
CA VAL A 128 6.05 -8.50 -3.58
C VAL A 128 6.87 -7.22 -3.62
N GLN A 129 6.75 -6.35 -2.60
CA GLN A 129 7.45 -5.07 -2.55
C GLN A 129 8.91 -5.20 -2.12
N GLU A 130 9.19 -5.98 -1.08
CA GLU A 130 10.52 -6.05 -0.44
C GLU A 130 11.21 -7.41 -0.65
N GLY A 131 10.50 -8.38 -1.23
CA GLY A 131 10.97 -9.76 -1.37
C GLY A 131 10.60 -10.64 -0.17
N ILE A 132 11.14 -11.86 -0.15
CA ILE A 132 10.89 -12.86 0.90
C ILE A 132 12.21 -13.34 1.49
N VAL A 133 12.17 -13.69 2.77
CA VAL A 133 13.30 -14.26 3.50
C VAL A 133 12.83 -15.50 4.30
N PRO A 134 13.74 -16.40 4.69
CA PRO A 134 13.38 -17.55 5.53
C PRO A 134 12.69 -17.13 6.83
N GLY A 135 11.49 -17.67 7.08
CA GLY A 135 10.69 -17.37 8.26
C GLY A 135 11.20 -18.04 9.55
N GLY A 136 10.35 -18.06 10.57
CA GLY A 136 10.61 -18.79 11.82
C GLY A 136 11.77 -18.24 12.66
N GLY A 137 12.16 -16.97 12.46
CA GLY A 137 13.28 -16.35 13.16
C GLY A 137 14.67 -16.69 12.57
N ILE A 138 14.76 -17.57 11.58
CA ILE A 138 16.03 -18.01 10.96
C ILE A 138 16.78 -16.83 10.31
N SER A 139 16.06 -15.93 9.65
CA SER A 139 16.67 -14.76 9.02
C SER A 139 17.41 -13.86 10.02
N TYR A 140 16.96 -13.78 11.27
CA TYR A 140 17.65 -13.02 12.31
C TYR A 140 18.95 -13.68 12.75
N ILE A 141 19.00 -15.01 12.82
CA ILE A 141 20.23 -15.74 13.15
C ILE A 141 21.25 -15.60 12.01
N ASN A 142 20.80 -15.72 10.76
CA ASN A 142 21.69 -15.65 9.59
C ASN A 142 22.40 -14.29 9.44
N ILE A 143 21.85 -13.20 9.98
CA ILE A 143 22.48 -11.87 9.89
C ILE A 143 23.48 -11.60 11.03
N ILE A 144 23.48 -12.40 12.10
CA ILE A 144 24.39 -12.22 13.25
C ILE A 144 25.88 -12.16 12.85
N PRO A 145 26.40 -13.04 11.97
CA PRO A 145 27.80 -12.98 11.55
C PRO A 145 28.16 -11.66 10.84
N ALA A 146 27.24 -11.10 10.05
CA ALA A 146 27.45 -9.83 9.38
C ALA A 146 27.51 -8.65 10.37
N ILE A 147 26.68 -8.70 11.42
CA ILE A 147 26.68 -7.70 12.49
C ILE A 147 27.96 -7.79 13.34
N ALA A 148 28.43 -9.01 13.62
CA ALA A 148 29.66 -9.24 14.35
C ALA A 148 30.92 -8.72 13.63
N ALA A 149 30.86 -8.59 12.30
CA ALA A 149 31.96 -8.04 11.50
C ALA A 149 32.08 -6.50 11.60
N ILE A 150 31.08 -5.81 12.17
CA ILE A 150 31.08 -4.35 12.30
C ILE A 150 32.05 -3.95 13.40
N LYS A 151 33.07 -3.15 13.04
CA LYS A 151 34.05 -2.61 13.98
C LYS A 151 33.52 -1.32 14.60
N ALA A 152 33.35 -1.31 15.92
CA ALA A 152 33.00 -0.13 16.69
C ALA A 152 33.68 -0.16 18.07
N GLU A 153 33.73 0.99 18.72
CA GLU A 153 34.36 1.18 20.03
C GLU A 153 33.39 1.87 21.01
N GLY A 154 33.72 1.79 22.30
CA GLY A 154 32.92 2.39 23.37
C GLY A 154 31.46 1.90 23.38
N ASP A 155 30.53 2.81 23.62
CA ASP A 155 29.11 2.52 23.76
C ASP A 155 28.47 1.91 22.50
N VAL A 156 29.01 2.24 21.32
CA VAL A 156 28.51 1.71 20.05
C VAL A 156 28.74 0.20 19.97
N LYS A 157 29.88 -0.29 20.47
CA LYS A 157 30.16 -1.73 20.55
C LYS A 157 29.17 -2.44 21.47
N THR A 158 28.86 -1.84 22.62
CA THR A 158 27.86 -2.37 23.55
C THR A 158 26.48 -2.42 22.89
N GLY A 159 26.11 -1.40 22.12
CA GLY A 159 24.87 -1.37 21.34
C GLY A 159 24.79 -2.51 20.31
N ILE A 160 25.88 -2.78 19.58
CA ILE A 160 25.95 -3.89 18.62
C ILE A 160 25.74 -5.24 19.33
N GLU A 161 26.36 -5.45 20.49
CA GLU A 161 26.18 -6.67 21.29
C GLU A 161 24.74 -6.84 21.80
N ILE A 162 24.06 -5.74 22.18
CA ILE A 162 22.65 -5.77 22.57
C ILE A 162 21.78 -6.21 21.39
N VAL A 163 21.99 -5.62 20.20
CA VAL A 163 21.25 -5.99 18.99
C VAL A 163 21.49 -7.46 18.64
N ARG A 164 22.73 -7.94 18.74
CA ARG A 164 23.05 -9.35 18.48
C ARG A 164 22.24 -10.29 19.36
N LYS A 165 22.21 -10.03 20.68
CA LYS A 165 21.41 -10.84 21.62
C LYS A 165 19.92 -10.74 21.32
N ALA A 166 19.41 -9.55 21.02
CA ALA A 166 18.00 -9.33 20.73
C ALA A 166 17.52 -10.09 19.46
N LEU A 167 18.41 -10.30 18.48
CA LEU A 167 18.08 -11.05 17.25
C LEU A 167 17.92 -12.56 17.48
N GLU A 168 18.48 -13.10 18.56
CA GLU A 168 18.33 -14.52 18.93
C GLU A 168 16.99 -14.81 19.61
N GLU A 169 16.43 -13.84 20.34
CA GLU A 169 15.24 -14.02 21.17
C GLU A 169 13.99 -14.51 20.41
N PRO A 170 13.68 -14.03 19.18
CA PRO A 170 12.52 -14.52 18.45
C PRO A 170 12.56 -16.03 18.20
N LEU A 171 13.72 -16.58 17.83
CA LEU A 171 13.87 -18.02 17.62
C LEU A 171 13.85 -18.78 18.95
N ARG A 172 14.49 -18.23 20.00
CA ARG A 172 14.45 -18.81 21.35
C ARG A 172 13.01 -18.94 21.85
N GLN A 173 12.21 -17.89 21.71
CA GLN A 173 10.81 -17.88 22.12
C GLN A 173 9.97 -18.91 21.35
N ILE A 174 10.21 -19.08 20.05
CA ILE A 174 9.55 -20.11 19.24
C ILE A 174 9.92 -21.51 19.75
N ALA A 175 11.20 -21.76 20.02
CA ALA A 175 11.69 -23.06 20.52
C ALA A 175 11.13 -23.39 21.91
N GLU A 176 11.13 -22.43 22.83
CA GLU A 176 10.57 -22.60 24.18
C GLU A 176 9.07 -22.88 24.14
N ASN A 177 8.32 -22.16 23.31
CA ASN A 177 6.88 -22.41 23.10
C ASN A 177 6.60 -23.80 22.50
N ALA A 178 7.58 -24.37 21.79
CA ALA A 178 7.53 -25.73 21.26
C ALA A 178 8.04 -26.80 22.26
N GLY A 179 8.46 -26.40 23.47
CA GLY A 179 9.00 -27.30 24.50
C GLY A 179 10.44 -27.76 24.25
N LEU A 180 11.18 -27.06 23.39
CA LEU A 180 12.59 -27.31 23.11
C LEU A 180 13.47 -26.27 23.82
N GLU A 181 14.72 -26.64 24.10
CA GLU A 181 15.68 -25.72 24.68
C GLU A 181 16.23 -24.77 23.60
N GLY A 182 15.85 -23.49 23.66
CA GLY A 182 16.16 -22.53 22.60
C GLY A 182 17.66 -22.25 22.43
N SER A 183 18.46 -22.41 23.49
CA SER A 183 19.94 -22.37 23.44
C SER A 183 20.51 -23.42 22.46
N VAL A 184 20.00 -24.65 22.52
CA VAL A 184 20.44 -25.77 21.68
C VAL A 184 19.98 -25.61 20.22
N ILE A 185 18.84 -24.95 20.00
CA ILE A 185 18.30 -24.71 18.66
C ILE A 185 19.01 -23.54 17.95
N ILE A 186 19.43 -22.50 18.69
CA ILE A 186 20.17 -21.37 18.12
C ILE A 186 21.61 -21.77 17.75
N GLU A 187 22.21 -22.73 18.47
CA GLU A 187 23.58 -23.21 18.21
C GLU A 187 23.67 -24.17 17.00
N LYS A 188 22.52 -24.69 16.53
CA LYS A 188 22.43 -25.60 15.37
C LYS A 188 22.24 -24.85 14.05
#